data_AF-A0A356AKQ1-F1
#
_entry.id   AF-A0A356AKQ1-F1
#
_cell.length_a   1.000
_cell.length_b   1.000
_cell.length_c   1.000
_cell.angle_alpha   90.00
_cell.angle_beta   90.00
_cell.angle_gamma   90.00
#
_symmetry.space_group_name_H-M   'P 1'
#
loop_
_entity.id
_entity.type
_entity.pdbx_description
1 polymer ?
#
loop_
_entity_poly.entity_id
_entity_poly.type
_entity_poly.pdbx_seq_one_letter_code
_entity_poly.pdbx_strand_id
1 'polypeptide(L)' 'RVLRELGATPEKKVILNLPNTVEMSTPNCYADQIEYFCRHLKNRDSAVVSIHPHNDRG' A
#
# COMPACT_ATOMS: atom_id res chain seq x y z
N ARG A 1 6.82 2.86 -11.50
CA ARG A 1 8.10 3.58 -11.67
C ARG A 1 8.96 3.43 -10.42
N VAL A 2 8.48 3.83 -9.24
CA VAL A 2 9.22 3.79 -7.96
C VAL A 2 9.93 2.44 -7.69
N LEU A 3 9.23 1.31 -7.71
CA LEU A 3 9.84 -0.02 -7.47
C LEU A 3 11.01 -0.33 -8.40
N ARG A 4 10.92 0.09 -9.66
CA ARG A 4 11.99 -0.10 -10.65
C ARG A 4 13.20 0.76 -10.34
N GLU A 5 12.98 2.05 -10.05
CA GLU A 5 14.09 2.98 -9.72
C GLU A 5 14.81 2.57 -8.42
N LEU A 6 14.10 1.91 -7.50
CA LEU A 6 14.68 1.36 -6.27
C LEU A 6 15.32 -0.03 -6.46
N GLY A 7 15.27 -0.61 -7.66
CA GLY A 7 15.81 -1.93 -7.94
C GLY A 7 15.13 -3.04 -7.13
N ALA A 8 13.82 -2.94 -6.89
CA ALA A 8 13.08 -3.93 -6.12
C ALA A 8 13.04 -5.28 -6.86
N THR A 9 13.33 -6.36 -6.13
CA THR A 9 13.22 -7.75 -6.61
C THR A 9 12.44 -8.61 -5.61
N PRO A 10 12.01 -9.82 -5.98
CA PRO A 10 11.36 -10.74 -5.04
C PRO A 10 12.24 -11.09 -3.82
N GLU A 11 13.57 -11.10 -3.99
CA GLU A 11 14.56 -11.38 -2.94
C GLU A 11 14.88 -10.13 -2.10
N LYS A 12 14.75 -8.93 -2.71
CA LYS A 12 14.99 -7.63 -2.07
C LYS A 12 13.78 -6.71 -2.28
N LYS A 13 12.74 -6.99 -1.49
CA LYS A 13 11.46 -6.28 -1.59
C LYS A 13 11.56 -4.85 -1.04
N VAL A 14 10.79 -3.95 -1.64
CA VAL A 14 10.61 -2.58 -1.13
C VAL A 14 9.30 -2.48 -0.34
N ILE A 15 9.32 -1.73 0.77
CA ILE A 15 8.13 -1.43 1.55
C ILE A 15 7.42 -0.23 0.91
N LEU A 16 6.17 -0.42 0.51
CA LEU A 16 5.27 0.65 0.11
C LEU A 16 4.28 0.88 1.26
N ASN A 17 4.48 1.98 1.98
CA ASN A 17 3.57 2.38 3.04
C ASN A 17 2.41 3.20 2.45
N LEU A 18 1.18 2.75 2.73
CA LEU A 18 -0.06 3.42 2.38
C LEU A 18 -0.65 4.02 3.66
N PRO A 19 -0.43 5.31 3.92
CA PRO A 19 -1.01 5.98 5.06
C PRO A 19 -2.45 6.42 4.77
N ASN A 20 -3.33 6.18 5.73
CA ASN A 20 -4.49 7.02 5.96
C ASN A 20 -3.97 8.11 6.91
N THR A 21 -3.51 9.24 6.33
CA THR A 21 -2.95 10.37 7.09
C THR A 21 -4.03 11.19 7.79
N VAL A 22 -5.24 11.18 7.25
CA VAL A 22 -6.47 11.63 7.89
C VAL A 22 -7.53 10.63 7.46
N GLU A 23 -8.30 10.12 8.40
CA GLU A 23 -9.31 9.12 8.11
C GLU A 23 -10.51 9.77 7.41
N MET A 24 -10.65 9.54 6.10
CA MET A 24 -11.66 10.21 5.26
C MET A 24 -12.81 9.31 4.82
N SER A 25 -12.75 8.00 5.12
CA SER A 25 -13.76 7.03 4.72
C SER A 25 -14.00 6.00 5.81
N THR A 26 -15.05 5.19 5.67
CA THR A 26 -15.24 4.02 6.54
C THR A 26 -14.13 2.98 6.31
N PRO A 27 -13.83 2.11 7.30
CA PRO A 27 -12.76 1.11 7.20
C PRO A 27 -12.91 0.15 6.00
N ASN A 28 -14.13 -0.23 5.62
CA ASN A 28 -14.37 -1.09 4.47
C ASN A 28 -13.99 -0.40 3.14
N CYS A 29 -14.29 0.90 2.99
CA CYS A 29 -13.90 1.67 1.82
C CYS A 29 -12.38 1.84 1.73
N TYR A 30 -11.68 1.90 2.87
CA TYR A 30 -10.21 1.88 2.89
C TYR A 30 -9.67 0.50 2.50
N ALA A 31 -10.27 -0.59 3.00
CA ALA A 31 -9.90 -1.95 2.62
C ALA A 31 -10.04 -2.18 1.10
N ASP A 32 -11.12 -1.70 0.49
CA ASP A 32 -11.32 -1.77 -0.97
C ASP A 32 -10.22 -1.05 -1.75
N GLN A 33 -9.75 0.10 -1.25
CA GLN A 33 -8.63 0.84 -1.86
C GLN A 33 -7.32 0.05 -1.76
N ILE A 34 -7.05 -0.59 -0.61
CA ILE A 34 -5.88 -1.43 -0.40
C ILE A 34 -5.92 -2.65 -1.32
N GLU A 35 -7.07 -3.30 -1.44
CA GLU A 35 -7.26 -4.42 -2.35
C GLU A 35 -7.04 -3.99 -3.81
N TYR A 36 -7.66 -2.90 -4.23
CA TYR A 36 -7.48 -2.35 -5.56
C TYR A 36 -6.00 -2.06 -5.85
N PHE A 37 -5.30 -1.41 -4.91
CA PHE A 37 -3.87 -1.15 -5.03
C PHE A 37 -3.08 -2.46 -5.20
N CYS A 38 -3.32 -3.46 -4.35
CA CYS A 38 -2.62 -4.74 -4.39
C CYS A 38 -2.83 -5.49 -5.71
N ARG A 39 -4.06 -5.48 -6.25
CA ARG A 39 -4.40 -6.14 -7.52
C ARG A 39 -3.77 -5.45 -8.74
N HIS A 40 -3.55 -4.14 -8.69
CA HIS A 40 -3.06 -3.35 -9.82
C HIS A 40 -1.59 -2.91 -9.71
N LEU A 41 -0.93 -3.21 -8.59
CA LEU A 41 0.49 -2.91 -8.41
C LEU A 41 1.35 -3.80 -9.33
N LYS A 42 2.06 -3.16 -10.26
CA LYS A 42 3.07 -3.82 -11.10
C LYS A 42 4.23 -4.32 -10.23
N ASN A 43 4.74 -5.52 -10.53
CA ASN A 43 5.79 -6.21 -9.76
C ASN A 43 5.41 -6.39 -8.28
N ARG A 44 4.18 -6.87 -8.06
CA ARG A 44 3.59 -7.05 -6.72
C ARG A 44 4.42 -7.97 -5.82
N ASP A 45 5.06 -8.97 -6.38
CA ASP A 45 5.96 -9.90 -5.70
C ASP A 45 7.21 -9.24 -5.09
N SER A 46 7.64 -8.12 -5.68
CA SER A 46 8.80 -7.32 -5.29
C SER A 46 8.46 -6.23 -4.25
N ALA A 47 7.23 -6.22 -3.73
CA ALA A 47 6.77 -5.22 -2.77
C ALA A 47 6.16 -5.83 -1.51
N VAL A 48 6.42 -5.19 -0.37
CA VAL A 48 5.69 -5.38 0.89
C VAL A 48 4.76 -4.19 1.05
N VAL A 49 3.46 -4.43 1.18
CA VAL A 49 2.47 -3.37 1.40
C VAL A 49 2.29 -3.19 2.90
N SER A 50 2.61 -2.00 3.39
CA SER A 50 2.39 -1.58 4.78
C SER A 50 1.20 -0.64 4.82
N ILE A 51 0.34 -0.77 5.83
CA ILE A 51 -0.75 0.17 6.10
C ILE A 51 -0.40 1.01 7.33
N HIS A 52 -0.77 2.29 7.30
CA HIS A 52 -0.63 3.20 8.43
C HIS A 52 -1.96 3.95 8.61
N PRO A 53 -2.99 3.33 9.20
CA PRO A 53 -4.25 3.99 9.48
C PRO A 53 -4.15 4.91 10.70
N HIS A 54 -4.76 6.08 10.61
CA HIS A 54 -5.06 6.94 11.77
C HIS A 54 -6.47 6.62 12.29
N ASN A 55 -6.86 7.27 13.38
CA ASN A 55 -8.10 7.01 14.12
C ASN A 55 -8.94 8.29 14.25
N ASP A 56 -8.98 9.10 13.19
CA ASP A 56 -9.73 10.36 13.19
C ASP A 56 -11.26 10.13 13.19
N ARG A 57 -11.72 8.94 12.77
CA ARG A 57 -13.15 8.56 12.71
C ARG A 57 -13.51 7.34 13.58
N GLY A 58 -12.54 6.71 14.25
CA GLY A 58 -12.72 5.68 15.28
C GLY A 58 -12.70 4.25 14.76
#